data_AF-A0A1H0R9H0-F1
#
_entry.id   AF-A0A1H0R9H0-F1
#
_cell.length_a   1.000
_cell.length_b   1.000
_cell.length_c   1.000
_cell.angle_alpha   90.00
_cell.angle_beta   90.00
_cell.angle_gamma   90.00
#
_symmetry.space_group_name_H-M   'P 1'
#
loop_
_entity.id
_entity.type
_entity.pdbx_description
1 polymer ?
#
loop_
_entity_poly.entity_id
_entity_poly.type
_entity_poly.pdbx_seq_one_letter_code
_entity_poly.pdbx_strand_id
1 'polypeptide(L)' 'MKSELSIGVRVRMSKLGALRCARLAEKTGTIVGGSVYVNSVSVLFDGNRTPSTIHREYVEVISPDLDTTRDSPATP' A
#
# COMPACT_ATOMS: atom_id res chain seq x y z
N MET A 1 -3.46 -14.80 9.65
CA MET A 1 -4.06 -13.44 9.68
C MET A 1 -3.56 -12.70 8.45
N LYS A 2 -4.30 -12.72 7.34
CA LYS A 2 -3.88 -12.05 6.08
C LYS A 2 -4.43 -10.63 6.12
N SER A 3 -3.53 -9.66 6.09
CA SER A 3 -3.81 -8.22 6.15
C SER A 3 -5.00 -7.84 5.26
N GLU A 4 -5.92 -7.10 5.86
CA GLU A 4 -7.20 -6.66 5.29
C GLU A 4 -6.97 -5.63 4.18
N LEU A 5 -6.54 -6.10 3.01
CA LEU A 5 -6.54 -5.32 1.77
C LEU A 5 -7.98 -5.19 1.26
N SER A 6 -8.77 -4.42 2.00
CA SER A 6 -10.19 -4.15 1.76
C SER A 6 -10.38 -2.81 1.05
N ILE A 7 -11.53 -2.64 0.39
CA ILE A 7 -11.89 -1.38 -0.29
C ILE A 7 -11.88 -0.23 0.74
N GLY A 8 -11.30 0.90 0.37
CA GLY A 8 -11.14 2.09 1.23
C GLY A 8 -9.82 2.14 2.00
N VAL A 9 -9.04 1.05 2.03
CA VAL A 9 -7.76 1.02 2.73
C VAL A 9 -6.69 1.77 1.93
N ARG A 10 -5.94 2.64 2.63
CA ARG A 10 -4.76 3.31 2.08
C ARG A 10 -3.58 2.36 2.06
N VAL A 11 -2.89 2.34 0.93
CA VAL A 11 -1.75 1.47 0.67
C VAL A 11 -0.63 2.24 -0.01
N ARG A 12 0.61 1.78 0.16
CA ARG A 12 1.77 2.21 -0.63
C ARG A 12 2.43 1.01 -1.30
N MET A 13 3.39 1.25 -2.18
CA MET A 13 4.24 0.17 -2.68
C MET A 13 5.11 -0.40 -1.56
N SER A 14 5.13 -1.73 -1.44
CA SER A 14 6.12 -2.43 -0.62
C SER A 14 7.51 -2.28 -1.27
N LYS A 15 8.58 -2.59 -0.53
CA LYS A 15 9.95 -2.58 -1.06
C LYS A 15 10.09 -3.41 -2.35
N LEU A 16 9.42 -4.56 -2.42
CA LEU A 16 9.40 -5.42 -3.61
C LEU A 16 8.59 -4.78 -4.75
N GLY A 17 7.43 -4.22 -4.43
CA GLY A 17 6.61 -3.47 -5.39
C GLY A 17 7.37 -2.28 -5.98
N ALA A 18 8.09 -1.53 -5.16
CA ALA A 18 8.94 -0.41 -5.57
C ALA A 18 10.08 -0.85 -6.50
N LEU A 19 10.74 -1.97 -6.21
CA LEU A 19 11.79 -2.53 -7.08
C LEU A 19 11.24 -2.99 -8.44
N ARG A 20 10.04 -3.57 -8.47
CA ARG A 20 9.41 -4.06 -9.72
C ARG A 20 8.70 -2.96 -10.51
N CYS A 21 8.19 -1.95 -9.82
CA CYS A 21 7.39 -0.86 -10.36
C CYS A 21 7.90 0.49 -9.84
N ALA A 22 9.12 0.87 -10.26
CA ALA A 22 9.77 2.11 -9.82
C ALA A 22 8.89 3.37 -10.01
N ARG A 23 8.09 3.41 -11.08
CA ARG A 23 7.15 4.52 -11.35
C ARG A 23 6.08 4.71 -10.27
N LEU A 24 5.78 3.66 -9.51
CA LEU A 24 4.76 3.65 -8.46
C LEU A 24 5.39 3.61 -7.06
N ALA A 25 6.71 3.47 -6.94
CA ALA A 25 7.43 3.24 -5.68
C ALA A 25 7.10 4.28 -4.60
N GLU A 26 7.05 5.56 -4.98
CA GLU A 26 6.78 6.67 -4.06
C GLU A 26 5.30 7.06 -4.03
N LYS A 27 4.45 6.33 -4.76
CA LYS A 27 3.02 6.61 -4.80
C LYS A 27 2.27 5.88 -3.69
N THR A 28 1.35 6.60 -3.11
CA THR A 28 0.31 6.06 -2.24
C THR A 28 -1.01 6.00 -3.01
N GLY A 29 -1.90 5.13 -2.56
CA GLY A 29 -3.18 4.91 -3.21
C GLY A 29 -4.20 4.29 -2.29
N THR A 30 -5.41 4.14 -2.80
CA THR A 30 -6.52 3.56 -2.06
C THR A 30 -7.02 2.32 -2.80
N ILE A 31 -7.29 1.24 -2.07
CA ILE A 31 -7.94 0.07 -2.66
C ILE A 31 -9.36 0.46 -3.05
N VAL A 32 -9.67 0.34 -4.33
CA VAL A 32 -11.01 0.65 -4.87
C VAL A 32 -11.78 -0.60 -5.29
N GLY A 33 -11.12 -1.76 -5.30
CA GLY A 33 -11.77 -3.03 -5.65
C GLY A 33 -10.87 -4.25 -5.49
N GLY A 34 -11.50 -5.41 -5.53
CA GLY A 34 -10.81 -6.69 -5.74
C GLY A 34 -10.44 -6.86 -7.21
N SER A 35 -9.40 -7.64 -7.48
CA SER A 35 -9.07 -8.07 -8.84
C SER A 35 -9.76 -9.39 -9.17
N VAL A 36 -9.85 -9.70 -10.46
CA VAL A 36 -10.24 -11.04 -10.96
C VAL A 36 -9.27 -12.12 -10.43
N TYR A 37 -8.02 -11.74 -10.15
CA TYR A 37 -7.02 -12.61 -9.56
C TYR A 37 -7.07 -12.56 -8.04
N VAL A 38 -7.20 -13.73 -7.40
CA VAL A 38 -7.28 -13.90 -5.93
C VAL A 38 -6.16 -13.21 -5.15
N ASN A 39 -4.98 -13.09 -5.76
CA ASN A 39 -3.79 -12.49 -5.14
C ASN A 39 -3.50 -11.06 -5.64
N SER A 40 -4.46 -10.40 -6.29
CA SER A 40 -4.31 -9.01 -6.74
C SER A 40 -5.44 -8.12 -6.23
N VAL A 41 -5.14 -6.84 -6.12
CA VAL A 41 -6.06 -5.78 -5.69
C VAL A 41 -6.01 -4.62 -6.65
N SER A 42 -7.13 -3.92 -6.80
CA SER A 42 -7.21 -2.73 -7.64
C SER A 42 -6.99 -1.50 -6.76
N VAL A 43 -5.87 -0.81 -7.00
CA VAL A 43 -5.44 0.37 -6.25
C VAL A 43 -5.53 1.60 -7.14
N LEU A 44 -6.28 2.61 -6.69
CA LEU A 44 -6.24 3.93 -7.29
C LEU A 44 -5.14 4.73 -6.63
N PHE A 45 -4.02 4.89 -7.33
CA PHE A 45 -2.91 5.74 -6.86
C PHE A 45 -3.24 7.22 -6.98
N ASP A 46 -2.69 8.00 -6.08
CA ASP A 46 -2.86 9.45 -6.08
C ASP A 46 -2.28 10.04 -7.37
N GLY A 47 -3.07 10.89 -8.01
CA GLY A 47 -2.77 11.49 -9.31
C GLY A 47 -3.00 10.58 -10.52
N ASN A 48 -3.39 9.31 -10.33
CA ASN A 48 -3.82 8.47 -11.45
C ASN A 48 -5.32 8.63 -11.69
N ARG A 49 -5.74 8.68 -12.96
CA ARG A 49 -7.17 8.70 -13.34
C ARG A 49 -7.82 7.32 -13.31
N THR A 50 -7.02 6.26 -13.38
CA THR A 50 -7.49 4.88 -13.47
C THR A 50 -6.84 4.01 -12.40
N PRO A 51 -7.58 3.03 -11.85
CA PRO A 51 -7.01 2.07 -10.91
C PRO A 51 -5.99 1.17 -11.60
N SER A 52 -5.02 0.72 -10.83
CA SER A 52 -3.97 -0.21 -11.24
C SER A 52 -4.14 -1.53 -10.48
N THR A 53 -4.11 -2.65 -11.19
CA THR A 53 -4.13 -3.98 -10.58
C THR A 53 -2.73 -4.33 -10.11
N ILE A 54 -2.57 -4.51 -8.80
CA ILE A 54 -1.29 -4.81 -8.17
C ILE A 54 -1.39 -6.09 -7.35
N HIS A 55 -0.33 -6.89 -7.38
CA HIS A 55 -0.22 -8.07 -6.54
C HIS A 55 -0.20 -7.68 -5.05
N ARG A 56 -0.90 -8.43 -4.21
CA ARG A 56 -1.07 -8.13 -2.78
C ARG A 56 0.26 -8.01 -2.02
N GLU A 57 1.31 -8.70 -2.48
CA GLU A 57 2.66 -8.64 -1.88
C GLU A 57 3.45 -7.38 -2.29
N TYR A 58 3.01 -6.70 -3.35
CA TYR A 58 3.65 -5.47 -3.84
C TYR A 58 3.07 -4.21 -3.19
N VAL A 59 2.03 -4.36 -2.37
CA VAL A 59 1.42 -3.28 -1.61
C VAL A 59 1.54 -3.55 -0.12
N GLU A 60 1.66 -2.48 0.66
CA GLU A 60 1.59 -2.52 2.12
C GLU A 60 0.55 -1.51 2.61
N VAL A 61 -0.17 -1.87 3.67
CA VAL A 61 -1.21 -1.01 4.26
C VAL A 61 -0.55 0.14 5.01
N ILE A 62 -1.02 1.35 4.74
CA ILE A 62 -0.70 2.54 5.52
C ILE A 62 -1.76 2.60 6.62
N SER A 63 -1.56 1.83 7.69
CA SER A 63 -2.44 1.92 8.87
C SER A 63 -2.20 3.28 9.54
N PRO A 64 -3.25 4.08 9.80
CA PRO A 64 -3.10 5.36 10.51
C PRO A 64 -2.72 5.17 12.00
N ASP A 65 -2.70 3.94 12.53
CA ASP A 65 -2.66 3.67 13.96
C ASP A 65 -1.30 3.16 14.50
N LEU A 66 -0.19 3.49 13.85
CA LEU A 66 1.14 3.22 14.42
C LEU A 66 2.17 4.31 14.13
N ASP A 67 1.70 5.55 14.02
CA ASP A 67 2.49 6.73 14.36
C ASP A 67 2.39 7.02 15.88
N THR A 68 2.51 5.97 16.70
CA THR A 68 2.71 6.10 18.14
C THR A 68 3.99 5.35 18.49
N THR A 69 5.00 6.16 18.83
CA THR A 69 6.15 5.76 19.64
C THR A 69 7.17 4.83 18.98
N ARG A 70 8.03 5.39 18.12
CA ARG A 70 9.50 5.20 18.19
C ARG A 70 10.27 6.48 17.84
N ASP A 71 9.75 7.62 18.28
CA ASP A 71 10.65 8.70 18.67
C ASP A 71 10.92 8.52 20.17
N SER A 72 12.07 7.93 20.48
CA SER A 72 12.62 7.97 21.83
C SER A 72 14.04 8.48 21.68
N PRO A 73 14.26 9.80 21.79
CA PRO A 73 15.59 10.36 22.00
C PRO A 73 15.78 10.47 23.52
N ALA A 74 16.52 9.55 24.12
CA ALA A 74 17.07 9.78 25.46
C ALA A 74 18.30 8.91 25.69
N THR A 75 19.46 9.46 25.34
CA THR A 75 20.74 9.19 26.01
C THR A 75 21.08 10.51 26.72
N PRO A 76 21.45 10.45 28.00
CA PRO A 76 22.87 10.53 28.33
C PRO A 76 23.35 9.36 29.20
#